data_AF-X0VUF3-F1
#
_entry.id   AF-X0VUF3-F1
#
_cell.length_a   1.000
_cell.length_b   1.000
_cell.length_c   1.000
_cell.angle_alpha   90.00
_cell.angle_beta   90.00
_cell.angle_gamma   90.00
#
_symmetry.space_group_name_H-M   'P 1'
#
loop_
_entity.id
_entity.type
_entity.pdbx_description
1 polymer ?
#
loop_
_entity_poly.entity_id
_entity_poly.type
_entity_poly.pdbx_seq_one_letter_code
_entity_poly.pdbx_strand_id
1 'polypeptide(L)'
;MTAEKKESYRARTKRVEADLLKIGIGSGLAKKLIYSYRLSVLERLIKATEKRQPGEPATYFLNGLRKSRIKHGLQRGPIGDEDMN
;
A
#
# COMPACT_ATOMS: atom_id res chain seq x y z
N MET A 1 24.02 -11.60 -8.46
CA MET A 1 23.34 -10.60 -7.59
C MET A 1 23.86 -10.78 -6.17
N THR A 2 24.64 -9.83 -5.67
CA THR A 2 25.38 -9.92 -4.39
C THR A 2 24.44 -9.96 -3.19
N ALA A 3 24.81 -10.73 -2.16
CA ALA A 3 24.02 -10.96 -0.95
C ALA A 3 23.59 -9.66 -0.25
N GLU A 4 24.41 -8.61 -0.34
CA GLU A 4 24.17 -7.27 0.22
C GLU A 4 22.88 -6.61 -0.30
N LYS A 5 22.57 -6.77 -1.60
CA LYS A 5 21.32 -6.21 -2.18
C LYS A 5 20.09 -6.97 -1.68
N LYS A 6 20.21 -8.27 -1.42
CA LYS A 6 19.13 -9.11 -0.88
C LYS A 6 18.85 -8.78 0.59
N GLU A 7 19.89 -8.50 1.37
CA GLU A 7 19.77 -8.11 2.77
C GLU A 7 19.08 -6.75 2.91
N SER A 8 19.50 -5.77 2.10
CA SER A 8 18.85 -4.45 2.02
C SER A 8 17.36 -4.54 1.65
N TYR A 9 17.01 -5.41 0.69
CA TYR A 9 15.62 -5.64 0.29
C TYR A 9 14.77 -6.27 1.41
N ARG A 10 15.32 -7.26 2.12
CA ARG A 10 14.65 -7.88 3.28
C ARG A 10 14.46 -6.89 4.43
N ALA A 11 15.47 -6.07 4.72
CA ALA A 11 15.37 -5.04 5.74
C ALA A 11 14.31 -3.99 5.39
N ARG A 12 14.25 -3.53 4.13
CA ARG A 12 13.18 -2.62 3.65
C ARG A 12 11.80 -3.23 3.75
N THR A 13 11.66 -4.49 3.35
CA THR A 13 10.40 -5.23 3.45
C THR A 13 9.88 -5.27 4.89
N LYS A 14 10.75 -5.62 5.85
CA LYS A 14 10.38 -5.68 7.28
C LYS A 14 9.95 -4.31 7.83
N ARG A 15 10.62 -3.23 7.41
CA ARG A 15 10.24 -1.86 7.82
C ARG A 15 8.86 -1.50 7.30
N VAL A 16 8.61 -1.72 6.02
CA VAL A 16 7.30 -1.48 5.40
C VAL A 16 6.20 -2.31 6.07
N GLU A 17 6.48 -3.58 6.39
CA GLU A 17 5.52 -4.42 7.12
C GLU A 17 5.18 -3.83 8.51
N ALA A 18 6.18 -3.41 9.27
CA ALA A 18 5.98 -2.78 10.58
C ALA A 18 5.19 -1.47 10.49
N ASP A 19 5.49 -0.63 9.50
CA ASP A 19 4.77 0.63 9.29
C ASP A 19 3.30 0.40 8.91
N LEU A 20 3.03 -0.61 8.08
CA LEU A 20 1.66 -1.02 7.74
C LEU A 20 0.90 -1.49 8.98
N LEU A 21 1.53 -2.29 9.84
CA LEU A 21 0.95 -2.72 11.13
C LEU A 21 0.64 -1.53 12.04
N LYS A 22 1.56 -0.55 12.13
CA LYS A 22 1.38 0.68 12.92
C LYS A 22 0.21 1.54 12.44
N ILE A 23 -0.04 1.55 11.13
CA ILE A 23 -1.17 2.23 10.49
C ILE A 23 -2.51 1.49 10.75
N GLY A 24 -2.47 0.27 11.29
CA GLY A 24 -3.65 -0.54 11.59
C GLY A 24 -3.99 -1.56 10.48
N ILE A 25 -3.08 -1.82 9.55
CA ILE A 25 -3.25 -2.87 8.55
C ILE A 25 -2.87 -4.21 9.17
N GLY A 26 -3.76 -5.20 9.13
CA GLY A 26 -3.46 -6.54 9.64
C GLY A 26 -2.29 -7.22 8.93
N SER A 27 -1.53 -8.06 9.66
CA SER A 27 -0.31 -8.73 9.17
C SER A 27 -0.53 -9.54 7.88
N GLY A 28 -1.65 -10.25 7.76
CA GLY A 28 -2.01 -11.00 6.56
C GLY A 28 -2.19 -10.09 5.33
N LEU A 29 -2.86 -8.94 5.51
CA LEU A 29 -3.05 -7.97 4.45
C LEU A 29 -1.74 -7.24 4.12
N ALA A 30 -0.93 -6.90 5.13
CA ALA A 30 0.38 -6.27 4.93
C ALA A 30 1.30 -7.13 4.05
N LYS A 31 1.39 -8.44 4.32
CA LYS A 31 2.14 -9.38 3.48
C LYS A 31 1.62 -9.44 2.05
N LYS A 32 0.29 -9.49 1.88
CA LYS A 32 -0.34 -9.48 0.56
C LYS A 32 -0.02 -8.19 -0.21
N LEU A 33 -0.01 -7.04 0.46
CA LEU A 33 0.34 -5.75 -0.13
C LEU A 33 1.81 -5.69 -0.57
N ILE A 34 2.73 -6.14 0.28
CA ILE A 34 4.16 -6.19 -0.05
C ILE A 34 4.44 -7.11 -1.24
N TYR A 35 3.71 -8.22 -1.35
CA TYR A 35 3.80 -9.12 -2.50
C TYR A 35 3.19 -8.53 -3.78
N SER A 36 2.07 -7.81 -3.66
CA SER A 36 1.29 -7.33 -4.81
C SER A 36 1.74 -5.95 -5.33
N TYR A 37 2.42 -5.15 -4.52
CA TYR A 37 2.80 -3.77 -4.85
C TYR A 37 4.31 -3.56 -4.72
N ARG A 38 4.83 -2.63 -5.52
CA ARG A 38 6.21 -2.16 -5.38
C ARG A 38 6.41 -1.51 -4.02
N LEU A 39 7.48 -1.89 -3.31
CA LEU A 39 7.85 -1.31 -2.00
C LEU A 39 7.90 0.23 -2.03
N SER A 40 8.40 0.83 -3.12
CA SER A 40 8.48 2.30 -3.26
C SER A 40 7.11 2.99 -3.24
N VAL A 41 6.07 2.34 -3.75
CA VAL A 41 4.69 2.86 -3.72
C VAL A 41 4.15 2.80 -2.29
N LEU A 42 4.38 1.68 -1.60
CA LEU A 42 3.97 1.50 -0.21
C LEU A 42 4.67 2.52 0.70
N GLU A 43 5.98 2.68 0.59
CA GLU A 43 6.78 3.66 1.34
C GLU A 43 6.24 5.10 1.15
N ARG A 44 5.90 5.47 -0.09
CA ARG A 44 5.36 6.81 -0.38
C ARG A 44 3.98 7.03 0.22
N LEU A 45 3.12 6.02 0.19
CA LEU A 45 1.77 6.10 0.76
C LEU A 45 1.80 6.11 2.29
N ILE A 46 2.67 5.31 2.91
CA ILE A 46 2.93 5.33 4.36
C ILE A 46 3.30 6.75 4.80
N LYS A 47 4.31 7.36 4.16
CA LYS A 47 4.73 8.74 4.47
C LYS A 47 3.60 9.76 4.28
N ALA A 48 2.77 9.58 3.26
CA ALA A 48 1.63 10.47 3.02
C ALA A 48 0.56 10.34 4.11
N THR A 49 0.30 9.11 4.58
CA THR A 49 -0.61 8.83 5.69
C THR A 49 -0.07 9.40 7.00
N GLU A 50 1.21 9.18 7.32
CA GLU A 50 1.85 9.72 8.52
C GLU A 50 1.85 11.26 8.53
N LYS A 51 2.12 11.90 7.39
CA LYS A 51 2.10 13.36 7.27
C LYS A 51 0.71 13.95 7.50
N ARG A 52 -0.35 13.26 7.07
CA ARG A 52 -1.73 13.77 7.16
C ARG A 52 -2.44 13.43 8.47
N GLN A 53 -1.95 12.44 9.22
CA GLN A 53 -2.55 11.96 10.48
C GLN A 53 -4.10 11.87 10.42
N PRO A 54 -4.66 11.13 9.45
CA PRO A 54 -6.10 10.97 9.36
C PRO A 54 -6.62 10.21 10.60
N GLY A 55 -7.88 10.47 10.99
CA GLY A 55 -8.53 9.74 12.09
C GLY A 55 -8.56 8.23 11.88
N GLU A 56 -8.58 7.77 10.62
CA GLU A 56 -8.46 6.36 10.23
C GLU A 56 -7.29 6.14 9.25
N PRO A 57 -6.06 5.92 9.75
CA PRO A 57 -4.86 5.72 8.93
C PRO A 57 -4.95 4.55 7.96
N ALA A 58 -5.49 3.41 8.39
CA ALA A 58 -5.67 2.22 7.56
C ALA A 58 -6.57 2.50 6.35
N THR A 59 -7.76 3.07 6.60
CA THR A 59 -8.74 3.41 5.55
C THR A 59 -8.16 4.43 4.57
N TYR A 60 -7.50 5.48 5.09
CA TYR A 60 -6.86 6.49 4.26
C TYR A 60 -5.75 5.90 3.36
N PHE A 61 -4.91 5.02 3.93
CA PHE A 61 -3.86 4.34 3.19
C PHE A 61 -4.40 3.45 2.07
N LEU A 62 -5.42 2.63 2.36
CA LEU A 62 -6.06 1.75 1.37
C LEU A 62 -6.74 2.56 0.25
N ASN A 63 -7.35 3.70 0.58
CA ASN A 63 -7.88 4.64 -0.40
C ASN A 63 -6.78 5.23 -1.29
N GLY A 64 -5.63 5.56 -0.71
CA GLY A 64 -4.43 5.97 -1.45
C GLY A 64 -3.94 4.89 -2.42
N LEU A 65 -3.92 3.63 -1.98
CA LEU A 65 -3.58 2.48 -2.82
C LEU A 65 -4.58 2.29 -3.97
N ARG A 66 -5.89 2.35 -3.69
CA ARG A 66 -6.95 2.23 -4.71
C ARG A 66 -6.81 3.32 -5.77
N LYS A 67 -6.60 4.57 -5.35
CA LYS A 67 -6.34 5.71 -6.28
C LYS A 67 -5.05 5.54 -7.06
N SER A 68 -3.97 5.10 -6.42
CA SER A 68 -2.70 4.82 -7.11
C SER A 68 -2.85 3.72 -8.16
N ARG A 69 -3.62 2.67 -7.86
CA ARG A 69 -3.91 1.59 -8.80
C ARG A 69 -4.73 2.10 -9.99
N ILE A 70 -5.78 2.89 -9.75
CA ILE A 70 -6.55 3.55 -10.83
C ILE A 70 -5.63 4.40 -11.73
N LYS A 71 -4.64 5.08 -11.15
CA LYS A 71 -3.71 5.95 -11.88
C LYS A 71 -2.62 5.20 -12.66
N HIS A 72 -2.16 4.04 -12.18
CA HIS A 72 -0.97 3.36 -12.70
C HIS A 72 -1.17 1.94 -13.22
N GLY A 73 -2.34 1.33 -13.02
CA GLY A 73 -2.62 -0.04 -13.41
C GLY A 73 -3.97 -0.15 -14.10
N LEU A 74 -3.91 -0.20 -15.43
CA LEU A 74 -4.89 -0.63 -16.42
C LEU A 74 -6.36 -0.32 -16.14
N GLN A 75 -6.99 0.40 -17.07
CA GLN A 75 -8.41 0.27 -17.38
C GLN A 75 -8.81 -1.21 -17.44
N ARG A 76 -9.24 -1.79 -16.33
CA ARG A 76 -10.38 -2.71 -16.38
C ARG A 76 -11.58 -1.79 -16.24
N GLY A 77 -12.39 -1.78 -17.30
CA GLY A 77 -13.41 -0.79 -17.58
C GLY A 77 -14.40 -0.51 -16.44
N PRO A 78 -15.28 0.49 -16.64
CA PRO A 78 -16.28 0.85 -15.66
C PRO A 78 -17.20 -0.35 -15.43
N ILE A 79 -17.12 -0.95 -14.26
CA ILE A 79 -18.27 -1.64 -13.66
C ILE A 79 -18.75 -0.57 -12.68
N GLY A 80 -19.57 0.36 -13.13
CA GLY A 80 -20.96 0.09 -13.49
C GLY A 80 -21.73 0.80 -12.40
N ASP A 81 -21.94 2.10 -12.61
CA ASP A 81 -23.02 2.81 -11.96
C ASP A 81 -24.30 2.09 -12.39
N GLU A 82 -24.88 1.30 -11.51
CA GLU A 82 -26.27 0.86 -11.63
C GLU A 82 -27.04 1.56 -10.53
N ASP A 83 -27.43 2.79 -10.90
CA ASP A 83 -28.73 3.42 -10.72
C ASP A 83 -29.56 3.01 -9.49
N MET A 84 -29.64 3.97 -8.56
CA MET A 84 -30.85 4.20 -7.77
C MET A 84 -31.92 4.80 -8.70
N ASN A 85 -32.88 4.00 -9.14
CA ASN A 85 -34.26 4.45 -9.42
C ASN A 85 -35.25 3.29 -9.31
#